data_AF-A0A9X1U3V6-F1
#
_entry.id   AF-A0A9X1U3V6-F1
#
_cell.length_a   1.000
_cell.length_b   1.000
_cell.length_c   1.000
_cell.angle_alpha   90.00
_cell.angle_beta   90.00
_cell.angle_gamma   90.00
#
_symmetry.space_group_name_H-M   'P 1'
#
loop_
_entity.id
_entity.type
_entity.pdbx_description
1 polymer ?
#
loop_
_entity_poly.entity_id
_entity_poly.type
_entity_poly.pdbx_seq_one_letter_code
_entity_poly.pdbx_strand_id
1 'polypeptide(L)'
;NLEFLYCDENFLTELDISQNPNLIEVYCDWNFLTSLDISQNPDLYLLWADHNVISGFFDTSNNISLTSLTIAYNNITALDLSQNVELISFGASDNPLESLDARNGNNENIAIFVATETMGQLKCILVDDASASYLDDWLKDPGTTFVNNQAECDALGVAAARPQDFTMYPNPATIEVILNLPNPRFDGLVVTVANNLGQVLERKELLENTTLIKLDVSGYAAGVYFVTLKAGNGIATKKLVVH
;
A
#
# COMPACT_ATOMS: atom_id res chain seq x y z
N ASN A 1 41.29 0.39 -2.79
CA ASN A 1 40.80 1.25 -3.89
C ASN A 1 40.04 0.38 -4.88
N LEU A 2 39.00 -0.31 -4.40
CA LEU A 2 38.18 -1.16 -5.25
C LEU A 2 37.05 -0.29 -5.79
N GLU A 3 36.90 -0.24 -7.11
CA GLU A 3 35.90 0.58 -7.81
C GLU A 3 34.84 -0.28 -8.49
N PHE A 4 35.19 -1.51 -8.87
CA PHE A 4 34.30 -2.45 -9.54
C PHE A 4 34.35 -3.79 -8.81
N LEU A 5 33.19 -4.35 -8.49
CA LEU A 5 33.05 -5.67 -7.88
C LEU A 5 32.08 -6.53 -8.68
N TYR A 6 32.59 -7.65 -9.19
CA TYR A 6 31.82 -8.68 -9.88
C TYR A 6 31.87 -9.97 -9.05
N CYS A 7 30.74 -10.36 -8.49
CA CYS A 7 30.58 -11.55 -7.66
C CYS A 7 29.24 -12.25 -7.91
N ASP A 8 28.64 -11.96 -9.07
CA ASP A 8 27.44 -12.60 -9.59
C ASP A 8 27.61 -14.12 -9.78
N GLU A 9 26.49 -14.85 -9.77
CA GLU A 9 26.43 -16.30 -10.00
C GLU A 9 27.28 -17.13 -9.02
N ASN A 10 27.13 -16.85 -7.73
CA ASN A 10 27.81 -17.56 -6.65
C ASN A 10 26.83 -18.10 -5.61
N PHE A 11 27.37 -18.62 -4.50
CA PHE A 11 26.60 -19.09 -3.34
C PHE A 11 26.80 -18.18 -2.12
N LEU A 12 27.03 -16.88 -2.34
CA LEU A 12 27.26 -15.93 -1.26
C LEU A 12 25.98 -15.78 -0.44
N THR A 13 26.12 -15.88 0.88
CA THR A 13 25.03 -15.62 1.84
C THR A 13 25.18 -14.27 2.53
N GLU A 14 26.38 -13.70 2.44
CA GLU A 14 26.78 -12.39 2.97
C GLU A 14 27.74 -11.73 1.98
N LEU A 15 27.69 -10.39 1.94
CA LEU A 15 28.60 -9.55 1.18
C LEU A 15 28.84 -8.26 1.99
N ASP A 16 30.06 -8.09 2.49
CA ASP A 16 30.48 -6.87 3.19
C ASP A 16 31.36 -6.02 2.26
N ILE A 17 30.80 -4.87 1.85
CA ILE A 17 31.47 -3.86 1.02
C ILE A 17 31.71 -2.55 1.78
N SER A 18 31.55 -2.55 3.11
CA SER A 18 31.63 -1.35 3.95
C SER A 18 33.00 -0.68 3.96
N GLN A 19 34.06 -1.45 3.66
CA GLN A 19 35.44 -0.97 3.61
C GLN A 19 35.87 -0.53 2.19
N ASN A 20 34.92 -0.42 1.26
CA ASN A 20 35.18 -0.07 -0.13
C ASN A 20 34.38 1.18 -0.56
N PRO A 21 34.65 2.36 0.05
CA PRO A 21 33.86 3.56 -0.18
C PRO A 21 33.90 4.11 -1.61
N ASN A 22 34.89 3.70 -2.40
CA ASN A 22 35.09 4.13 -3.78
C ASN A 22 34.42 3.18 -4.79
N LEU A 23 33.55 2.25 -4.36
CA LEU A 23 32.83 1.38 -5.29
C LEU A 23 31.86 2.20 -6.14
N ILE A 24 31.91 1.94 -7.45
CA ILE A 24 31.12 2.60 -8.50
C ILE A 24 30.14 1.58 -9.11
N GLU A 25 30.58 0.33 -9.31
CA GLU A 25 29.73 -0.73 -9.86
C GLU A 25 29.82 -1.99 -9.00
N VAL A 26 28.65 -2.55 -8.67
CA VAL A 26 28.53 -3.83 -7.97
C VAL A 26 27.55 -4.73 -8.73
N TYR A 27 28.05 -5.90 -9.11
CA TYR A 27 27.28 -7.00 -9.66
C TYR A 27 27.33 -8.15 -8.66
N CYS A 28 26.20 -8.41 -8.01
CA CYS A 28 26.05 -9.48 -7.02
C CYS A 28 24.77 -10.30 -7.24
N ASP A 29 24.27 -10.30 -8.48
CA ASP A 29 23.10 -11.07 -8.88
C ASP A 29 23.32 -12.57 -8.68
N TRP A 30 22.23 -13.35 -8.60
CA TRP A 30 22.30 -14.81 -8.53
C TRP A 30 23.15 -15.31 -7.36
N ASN A 31 22.81 -14.86 -6.16
CA ASN A 31 23.41 -15.29 -4.90
C ASN A 31 22.29 -15.63 -3.90
N PHE A 32 22.64 -15.77 -2.62
CA PHE A 32 21.71 -16.04 -1.52
C PHE A 32 21.84 -14.96 -0.43
N LEU A 33 22.14 -13.72 -0.83
CA LEU A 33 22.30 -12.61 0.10
C LEU A 33 20.97 -12.36 0.82
N THR A 34 21.02 -12.38 2.15
CA THR A 34 19.85 -12.09 3.01
C THR A 34 19.71 -10.60 3.33
N SER A 35 20.81 -9.86 3.15
CA SER A 35 20.91 -8.41 3.29
C SER A 35 22.07 -7.91 2.45
N LEU A 36 22.02 -6.63 2.08
CA LEU A 36 23.09 -5.91 1.41
C LEU A 36 23.06 -4.47 1.90
N ASP A 37 24.11 -4.04 2.60
CA ASP A 37 24.27 -2.66 3.06
C ASP A 37 25.19 -1.91 2.10
N ILE A 38 24.63 -0.92 1.40
CA ILE A 38 25.33 -0.04 0.46
C ILE A 38 25.59 1.36 1.04
N SER A 39 25.29 1.58 2.33
CA SER A 39 25.32 2.91 2.96
C SER A 39 26.71 3.55 3.01
N GLN A 40 27.78 2.75 2.90
CA GLN A 40 29.16 3.21 2.89
C GLN A 40 29.74 3.38 1.49
N ASN A 41 28.93 3.27 0.44
CA ASN A 41 29.35 3.34 -0.97
C ASN A 41 28.66 4.53 -1.69
N PRO A 42 28.94 5.78 -1.29
CA PRO A 42 28.20 6.95 -1.78
C PRO A 42 28.37 7.20 -3.29
N ASP A 43 29.50 6.76 -3.87
CA ASP A 43 29.81 6.90 -5.30
C ASP A 43 29.21 5.77 -6.15
N LEU A 44 28.41 4.88 -5.56
CA LEU A 44 27.81 3.75 -6.27
C LEU A 44 26.85 4.26 -7.36
N TYR A 45 27.19 3.95 -8.60
CA TYR A 45 26.50 4.37 -9.81
C TYR A 45 25.60 3.27 -10.37
N LEU A 46 26.04 2.02 -10.28
CA LEU A 46 25.32 0.84 -10.77
C LEU A 46 25.32 -0.26 -9.71
N LEU A 47 24.13 -0.76 -9.41
CA LEU A 47 23.93 -1.93 -8.58
C LEU A 47 23.00 -2.93 -9.26
N TRP A 48 23.50 -4.13 -9.52
CA TRP A 48 22.70 -5.29 -9.90
C TRP A 48 22.77 -6.34 -8.78
N ALA A 49 21.64 -6.57 -8.13
CA ALA A 49 21.47 -7.47 -6.99
C ALA A 49 20.23 -8.37 -7.15
N ASP A 50 19.85 -8.65 -8.39
CA ASP A 50 18.75 -9.53 -8.76
C ASP A 50 18.98 -10.96 -8.24
N HIS A 51 17.91 -11.73 -8.08
CA HIS A 51 17.98 -13.14 -7.69
C HIS A 51 18.79 -13.37 -6.41
N ASN A 52 18.33 -12.75 -5.33
CA ASN A 52 18.84 -12.94 -3.97
C ASN A 52 17.66 -13.21 -3.01
N VAL A 53 17.89 -13.11 -1.71
CA VAL A 53 16.84 -13.22 -0.68
C VAL A 53 16.86 -12.01 0.27
N ILE A 54 17.24 -10.84 -0.27
CA ILE A 54 17.28 -9.57 0.46
C ILE A 54 15.86 -9.22 0.88
N SER A 55 15.65 -8.86 2.15
CA SER A 55 14.30 -8.68 2.69
C SER A 55 14.12 -7.39 3.49
N GLY A 56 12.88 -6.92 3.55
CA GLY A 56 12.50 -5.74 4.32
C GLY A 56 12.72 -4.43 3.55
N PHE A 57 13.14 -3.39 4.27
CA PHE A 57 13.44 -2.08 3.68
C PHE A 57 14.85 -2.10 3.06
N PHE A 58 14.96 -1.68 1.80
CA PHE A 58 16.23 -1.52 1.12
C PHE A 58 16.62 -0.04 1.07
N ASP A 59 17.67 0.33 1.81
CA ASP A 59 18.07 1.73 2.00
C ASP A 59 19.06 2.19 0.91
N THR A 60 18.63 3.12 0.06
CA THR A 60 19.46 3.75 -0.98
C THR A 60 19.78 5.21 -0.68
N SER A 61 19.49 5.70 0.52
CA SER A 61 19.50 7.13 0.87
C SER A 61 20.87 7.80 0.78
N ASN A 62 21.96 7.04 0.93
CA ASN A 62 23.33 7.55 0.79
C ASN A 62 23.90 7.40 -0.63
N ASN A 63 23.21 6.71 -1.54
CA ASN A 63 23.71 6.36 -2.86
C ASN A 63 23.12 7.29 -3.93
N ILE A 64 23.33 8.59 -3.74
CA ILE A 64 22.71 9.66 -4.54
C ILE A 64 23.12 9.62 -6.02
N SER A 65 24.26 9.00 -6.34
CA SER A 65 24.80 8.82 -7.70
C SER A 65 24.25 7.59 -8.43
N LEU A 66 23.35 6.81 -7.81
CA LEU A 66 22.74 5.66 -8.48
C LEU A 66 21.99 6.09 -9.74
N THR A 67 22.46 5.58 -10.87
CA THR A 67 21.85 5.77 -12.19
C THR A 67 21.12 4.50 -12.65
N SER A 68 21.59 3.32 -12.22
CA SER A 68 20.98 2.02 -12.51
C SER A 68 20.87 1.16 -11.26
N LEU A 69 19.66 0.75 -10.92
CA LEU A 69 19.37 -0.15 -9.80
C LEU A 69 18.48 -1.31 -10.26
N THR A 70 18.98 -2.54 -10.15
CA THR A 70 18.18 -3.76 -10.30
C THR A 70 18.27 -4.61 -9.04
N ILE A 71 17.11 -4.94 -8.49
CA ILE A 71 16.91 -5.70 -7.24
C ILE A 71 15.76 -6.70 -7.39
N ALA A 72 15.48 -7.13 -8.62
CA ALA A 72 14.41 -8.06 -8.95
C ALA A 72 14.60 -9.42 -8.27
N TYR A 73 13.53 -10.20 -8.10
CA TYR A 73 13.59 -11.52 -7.48
C TYR A 73 14.26 -11.50 -6.10
N ASN A 74 13.73 -10.67 -5.20
CA ASN A 74 14.12 -10.57 -3.80
C ASN A 74 12.86 -10.61 -2.91
N ASN A 75 12.99 -10.28 -1.63
CA ASN A 75 11.89 -10.24 -0.67
C ASN A 75 11.74 -8.83 -0.03
N ILE A 76 12.05 -7.78 -0.80
CA ILE A 76 12.02 -6.37 -0.38
C ILE A 76 10.56 -5.92 -0.27
N THR A 77 10.23 -5.26 0.85
CA THR A 77 8.87 -4.80 1.15
C THR A 77 8.72 -3.29 1.04
N ALA A 78 9.81 -2.54 1.10
CA ALA A 78 9.77 -1.08 1.04
C ALA A 78 11.04 -0.50 0.42
N LEU A 79 10.87 0.55 -0.38
CA LEU A 79 11.96 1.26 -1.03
C LEU A 79 11.62 2.75 -1.18
N ASP A 80 12.58 3.61 -0.87
CA ASP A 80 12.49 5.07 -1.03
C ASP A 80 13.61 5.53 -1.95
N LEU A 81 13.26 5.93 -3.17
CA LEU A 81 14.16 6.42 -4.20
C LEU A 81 14.28 7.96 -4.21
N SER A 82 13.69 8.67 -3.25
CA SER A 82 13.61 10.13 -3.26
C SER A 82 14.97 10.84 -3.27
N GLN A 83 16.03 10.16 -2.82
CA GLN A 83 17.41 10.68 -2.85
C GLN A 83 18.19 10.30 -4.12
N ASN A 84 17.70 9.35 -4.92
CA ASN A 84 18.39 8.85 -6.12
C ASN A 84 18.04 9.73 -7.33
N VAL A 85 18.49 10.98 -7.27
CA VAL A 85 18.15 12.05 -8.23
C VAL A 85 18.76 11.86 -9.63
N GLU A 86 19.72 10.95 -9.77
CA GLU A 86 20.37 10.62 -11.06
C GLU A 86 19.82 9.33 -11.70
N LEU A 87 18.79 8.70 -11.11
CA LEU A 87 18.29 7.40 -11.55
C LEU A 87 17.68 7.48 -12.97
N ILE A 88 18.09 6.57 -13.86
CA ILE A 88 17.62 6.46 -15.24
C ILE A 88 17.04 5.07 -15.53
N SER A 89 17.48 4.04 -14.79
CA SER A 89 17.02 2.66 -14.92
C SER A 89 16.72 2.04 -13.57
N PHE A 90 15.51 1.51 -13.40
CA PHE A 90 15.04 0.89 -12.18
C PHE A 90 14.29 -0.41 -12.47
N GLY A 91 14.68 -1.50 -11.79
CA GLY A 91 13.99 -2.78 -11.82
C GLY A 91 13.86 -3.40 -10.44
N ALA A 92 12.64 -3.68 -10.00
CA ALA A 92 12.35 -4.32 -8.73
C ALA A 92 11.22 -5.34 -8.85
N SER A 93 11.10 -5.99 -10.02
CA SER A 93 10.08 -7.02 -10.23
C SER A 93 10.23 -8.18 -9.24
N ASP A 94 9.16 -8.92 -8.99
CA ASP A 94 9.19 -10.10 -8.11
C ASP A 94 9.73 -9.77 -6.70
N ASN A 95 9.19 -8.71 -6.10
CA ASN A 95 9.39 -8.34 -4.70
C ASN A 95 8.04 -8.09 -4.03
N PRO A 96 7.80 -8.49 -2.78
CA PRO A 96 6.56 -8.20 -2.05
C PRO A 96 6.47 -6.73 -1.59
N LEU A 97 6.69 -5.77 -2.50
CA LEU A 97 6.68 -4.34 -2.21
C LEU A 97 5.31 -3.91 -1.68
N GLU A 98 5.30 -3.33 -0.49
CA GLU A 98 4.14 -2.69 0.14
C GLU A 98 4.16 -1.18 -0.07
N SER A 99 5.36 -0.60 -0.24
CA SER A 99 5.56 0.84 -0.48
C SER A 99 6.72 1.10 -1.43
N LEU A 100 6.55 2.10 -2.31
CA LEU A 100 7.56 2.59 -3.22
C LEU A 100 7.40 4.10 -3.41
N ASP A 101 8.40 4.86 -2.98
CA ASP A 101 8.49 6.30 -3.24
C ASP A 101 9.51 6.56 -4.36
N ALA A 102 9.03 6.99 -5.52
CA ALA A 102 9.86 7.33 -6.68
C ALA A 102 9.97 8.85 -6.90
N ARG A 103 9.58 9.69 -5.92
CA ARG A 103 9.62 11.16 -6.06
C ARG A 103 11.04 11.73 -5.93
N ASN A 104 11.85 11.48 -6.94
CA ASN A 104 13.26 11.86 -6.99
C ASN A 104 13.53 13.15 -7.79
N GLY A 105 12.48 13.81 -8.31
CA GLY A 105 12.62 14.98 -9.17
C GLY A 105 13.23 14.70 -10.55
N ASN A 106 13.38 13.42 -10.92
CA ASN A 106 14.03 12.97 -12.16
C ASN A 106 13.17 11.98 -12.97
N ASN A 107 11.87 11.82 -12.64
CA ASN A 107 11.02 10.82 -13.27
C ASN A 107 10.96 10.89 -14.81
N GLU A 108 10.99 12.09 -15.40
CA GLU A 108 10.99 12.28 -16.87
C GLU A 108 12.23 11.67 -17.56
N ASN A 109 13.36 11.55 -16.85
CA ASN A 109 14.60 10.98 -17.37
C ASN A 109 14.74 9.48 -17.08
N ILE A 110 13.80 8.87 -16.35
CA ILE A 110 13.80 7.42 -16.12
C ILE A 110 13.30 6.72 -17.39
N ALA A 111 14.25 6.14 -18.13
CA ALA A 111 13.99 5.44 -19.38
C ALA A 111 13.43 4.03 -19.17
N ILE A 112 13.77 3.40 -18.04
CA ILE A 112 13.29 2.05 -17.69
C ILE A 112 12.83 2.09 -16.25
N PHE A 113 11.56 1.77 -16.02
CA PHE A 113 10.99 1.59 -14.69
C PHE A 113 10.14 0.33 -14.67
N VAL A 114 10.51 -0.63 -13.84
CA VAL A 114 9.81 -1.91 -13.72
C VAL A 114 9.58 -2.25 -12.25
N ALA A 115 8.33 -2.20 -11.81
CA ALA A 115 7.85 -2.59 -10.48
C ALA A 115 6.63 -3.50 -10.61
N THR A 116 6.80 -4.63 -11.31
CA THR A 116 5.77 -5.64 -11.54
C THR A 116 5.92 -6.83 -10.59
N GLU A 117 4.93 -7.70 -10.53
CA GLU A 117 4.93 -8.93 -9.73
C GLU A 117 5.13 -8.64 -8.24
N THR A 118 4.47 -7.59 -7.73
CA THR A 118 4.59 -7.10 -6.34
C THR A 118 3.84 -7.94 -5.30
N MET A 119 3.49 -9.18 -5.68
CA MET A 119 2.60 -10.08 -4.93
C MET A 119 1.23 -9.47 -4.56
N GLY A 120 0.79 -8.42 -5.27
CA GLY A 120 -0.46 -7.72 -5.02
C GLY A 120 -0.47 -6.87 -3.73
N GLN A 121 0.70 -6.59 -3.15
CA GLN A 121 0.82 -5.78 -1.94
C GLN A 121 0.92 -4.29 -2.25
N LEU A 122 1.49 -3.91 -3.41
CA LEU A 122 1.75 -2.52 -3.76
C LEU A 122 0.49 -1.82 -4.28
N LYS A 123 -0.17 -1.04 -3.43
CA LYS A 123 -1.39 -0.29 -3.80
C LYS A 123 -1.09 0.89 -4.73
N CYS A 124 0.03 1.55 -4.49
CA CYS A 124 0.38 2.78 -5.17
C CYS A 124 1.89 2.93 -5.31
N ILE A 125 2.31 3.82 -6.19
CA ILE A 125 3.69 4.30 -6.30
C ILE A 125 3.63 5.81 -6.23
N LEU A 126 4.41 6.41 -5.33
CA LEU A 126 4.52 7.87 -5.26
C LEU A 126 5.44 8.34 -6.38
N VAL A 127 4.98 9.29 -7.20
CA VAL A 127 5.72 9.83 -8.36
C VAL A 127 5.70 11.36 -8.37
N ASP A 128 6.63 11.97 -9.09
CA ASP A 128 6.81 13.43 -9.13
C ASP A 128 5.55 14.17 -9.64
N ASP A 129 4.93 13.62 -10.70
CA ASP A 129 3.68 14.08 -11.30
C ASP A 129 2.87 12.89 -11.82
N ALA A 130 1.83 12.49 -11.10
CA ALA A 130 0.97 11.36 -11.43
C ALA A 130 0.11 11.56 -12.70
N SER A 131 0.14 12.75 -13.29
CA SER A 131 -0.55 13.07 -14.56
C SER A 131 0.39 13.07 -15.77
N ALA A 132 1.69 12.85 -15.56
CA ALA A 132 2.67 12.90 -16.63
C ALA A 132 2.57 11.72 -17.60
N SER A 133 2.73 11.99 -18.90
CA SER A 133 2.57 10.98 -19.95
C SER A 133 3.73 9.97 -20.02
N TYR A 134 4.92 10.30 -19.53
CA TYR A 134 6.05 9.36 -19.52
C TYR A 134 5.79 8.13 -18.61
N LEU A 135 4.81 8.23 -17.70
CA LEU A 135 4.39 7.12 -16.84
C LEU A 135 3.70 6.00 -17.62
N ASP A 136 3.25 6.24 -18.85
CA ASP A 136 2.65 5.20 -19.70
C ASP A 136 3.67 4.11 -20.10
N ASP A 137 4.96 4.46 -20.11
CA ASP A 137 6.06 3.53 -20.40
C ASP A 137 6.55 2.78 -19.14
N TRP A 138 6.13 3.21 -17.94
CA TRP A 138 6.52 2.57 -16.68
C TRP A 138 5.69 1.32 -16.42
N LEU A 139 6.38 0.20 -16.14
CA LEU A 139 5.74 -1.08 -15.91
C LEU A 139 5.45 -1.29 -14.42
N LYS A 140 4.19 -1.56 -14.09
CA LYS A 140 3.71 -1.87 -12.74
C LYS A 140 2.56 -2.88 -12.78
N ASP A 141 2.21 -3.42 -11.63
CA ASP A 141 1.11 -4.38 -11.53
C ASP A 141 -0.27 -3.81 -11.93
N PRO A 142 -1.15 -4.65 -12.50
CA PRO A 142 -2.56 -4.33 -12.63
C PRO A 142 -3.19 -4.07 -11.26
N GLY A 143 -3.62 -2.85 -11.00
CA GLY A 143 -4.23 -2.42 -9.73
C GLY A 143 -3.37 -1.46 -8.90
N THR A 144 -2.06 -1.41 -9.15
CA THR A 144 -1.20 -0.37 -8.59
C THR A 144 -1.46 0.96 -9.31
N THR A 145 -1.53 2.07 -8.57
CA THR A 145 -1.83 3.41 -9.14
C THR A 145 -0.70 4.40 -8.82
N PHE A 146 -0.34 5.24 -9.79
CA PHE A 146 0.58 6.36 -9.55
C PHE A 146 -0.15 7.49 -8.82
N VAL A 147 0.49 8.06 -7.80
CA VAL A 147 -0.08 9.15 -6.99
C VAL A 147 1.00 10.17 -6.61
N ASN A 148 0.61 11.42 -6.33
CA ASN A 148 1.57 12.49 -6.05
C ASN A 148 2.06 12.49 -4.60
N ASN A 149 1.32 11.86 -3.69
CA ASN A 149 1.58 11.94 -2.26
C ASN A 149 0.93 10.78 -1.49
N GLN A 150 1.37 10.60 -0.25
CA GLN A 150 0.87 9.54 0.62
C GLN A 150 -0.63 9.63 0.89
N ALA A 151 -1.22 10.83 0.97
CA ALA A 151 -2.65 10.98 1.25
C ALA A 151 -3.53 10.43 0.12
N GLU A 152 -3.11 10.62 -1.14
CA GLU A 152 -3.74 9.99 -2.31
C GLU A 152 -3.58 8.46 -2.25
N CYS A 153 -2.39 7.96 -1.92
CA CYS A 153 -2.15 6.52 -1.77
C CYS A 153 -3.04 5.87 -0.71
N ASP A 154 -3.11 6.50 0.47
CA ASP A 154 -3.95 6.05 1.58
C ASP A 154 -5.42 5.99 1.14
N ALA A 155 -5.85 6.96 0.33
CA ALA A 155 -7.20 7.01 -0.24
C ALA A 155 -7.49 5.92 -1.28
N LEU A 156 -6.49 5.28 -1.91
CA LEU A 156 -6.69 4.17 -2.85
C LEU A 156 -7.15 2.87 -2.16
N GLY A 157 -6.84 2.73 -0.86
CA GLY A 157 -7.47 1.73 0.01
C GLY A 157 -8.87 2.15 0.51
N VAL A 158 -9.26 3.40 0.24
CA VAL A 158 -10.53 4.03 0.63
C VAL A 158 -11.51 4.06 -0.56
N ALA A 159 -11.56 2.97 -1.33
CA ALA A 159 -12.86 2.34 -1.52
C ALA A 159 -13.23 1.56 -0.23
N ALA A 160 -13.05 2.16 0.94
CA ALA A 160 -13.79 1.78 2.12
C ALA A 160 -15.22 1.90 1.65
N ALA A 161 -15.91 0.77 1.56
CA ALA A 161 -17.33 0.76 1.25
C ALA A 161 -17.94 1.87 2.08
N ARG A 162 -18.45 2.91 1.43
CA ARG A 162 -19.13 3.93 2.19
C ARG A 162 -20.31 3.19 2.81
N PRO A 163 -20.63 3.40 4.09
CA PRO A 163 -21.82 2.77 4.65
C PRO A 163 -23.08 3.04 3.80
N GLN A 164 -23.07 4.03 2.89
CA GLN A 164 -24.14 4.40 1.95
C GLN A 164 -24.85 3.20 1.28
N ASP A 165 -24.17 2.08 1.04
CA ASP A 165 -24.71 0.91 0.34
C ASP A 165 -25.36 -0.16 1.22
N PHE A 166 -25.43 0.02 2.56
CA PHE A 166 -26.01 -1.01 3.45
C PHE A 166 -27.52 -1.16 3.21
N THR A 167 -28.08 -2.38 3.19
CA THR A 167 -29.53 -2.58 3.12
C THR A 167 -30.10 -3.02 4.46
N MET A 168 -31.40 -2.78 4.69
CA MET A 168 -32.10 -3.22 5.89
C MET A 168 -33.34 -4.01 5.52
N TYR A 169 -33.50 -5.20 6.09
CA TYR A 169 -34.70 -6.01 5.91
C TYR A 169 -35.01 -6.86 7.17
N PRO A 170 -36.29 -7.09 7.49
CA PRO A 170 -37.46 -6.44 6.89
C PRO A 170 -37.56 -4.96 7.30
N ASN A 171 -38.24 -4.15 6.48
CA ASN A 171 -38.60 -2.76 6.80
C ASN A 171 -39.92 -2.43 6.08
N PRO A 172 -41.07 -2.35 6.77
CA PRO A 172 -41.25 -2.28 8.23
C PRO A 172 -40.89 -3.57 9.00
N ALA A 173 -40.56 -3.44 10.29
CA ALA A 173 -40.13 -4.53 11.17
C ALA A 173 -40.90 -4.58 12.50
N THR A 174 -40.94 -5.75 13.14
CA THR A 174 -41.68 -5.97 14.40
C THR A 174 -40.83 -6.60 15.50
N ILE A 175 -39.78 -7.35 15.14
CA ILE A 175 -38.95 -8.10 16.11
C ILE A 175 -37.46 -7.89 15.83
N GLU A 176 -37.03 -8.09 14.59
CA GLU A 176 -35.62 -7.99 14.20
C GLU A 176 -35.50 -7.25 12.87
N VAL A 177 -34.39 -6.52 12.70
CA VAL A 177 -33.91 -6.00 11.42
C VAL A 177 -32.48 -6.46 11.17
N ILE A 178 -32.25 -6.93 9.96
CA ILE A 178 -30.92 -7.32 9.47
C ILE A 178 -30.37 -6.18 8.63
N LEU A 179 -29.18 -5.71 8.99
CA LEU A 179 -28.37 -4.81 8.18
C LEU A 179 -27.41 -5.66 7.36
N ASN A 180 -27.50 -5.55 6.04
CA ASN A 180 -26.59 -6.23 5.12
C ASN A 180 -25.48 -5.30 4.65
N LEU A 181 -24.27 -5.74 5.00
CA LEU A 181 -22.90 -5.36 4.66
C LEU A 181 -22.39 -5.87 3.31
N PRO A 182 -22.68 -5.30 2.12
CA PRO A 182 -22.15 -5.88 0.87
C PRO A 182 -20.61 -5.93 0.84
N ASN A 183 -19.93 -5.07 1.61
CA ASN A 183 -18.48 -5.01 1.71
C ASN A 183 -18.05 -4.81 3.18
N PRO A 184 -17.61 -5.85 3.91
CA PRO A 184 -17.50 -5.83 5.37
C PRO A 184 -16.19 -5.27 5.92
N ARG A 185 -15.29 -4.74 5.09
CA ARG A 185 -13.98 -4.23 5.55
C ARG A 185 -14.14 -2.81 6.06
N PHE A 186 -14.58 -2.68 7.31
CA PHE A 186 -14.69 -1.40 8.00
C PHE A 186 -13.73 -1.37 9.18
N ASP A 187 -12.88 -0.34 9.25
CA ASP A 187 -12.14 -0.05 10.47
C ASP A 187 -13.03 0.74 11.45
N GLY A 188 -13.29 0.16 12.62
CA GLY A 188 -14.12 0.76 13.68
C GLY A 188 -15.56 1.07 13.28
N LEU A 189 -16.37 0.05 12.96
CA LEU A 189 -17.79 0.23 12.62
C LEU A 189 -18.64 0.50 13.86
N VAL A 190 -19.37 1.62 13.85
CA VAL A 190 -20.33 2.00 14.88
C VAL A 190 -21.73 2.03 14.30
N VAL A 191 -22.65 1.26 14.89
CA VAL A 191 -24.08 1.29 14.57
C VAL A 191 -24.80 2.08 15.66
N THR A 192 -25.61 3.06 15.27
CA THR A 192 -26.44 3.85 16.18
C THR A 192 -27.89 3.82 15.73
N VAL A 193 -28.82 3.57 16.64
CA VAL A 193 -30.26 3.66 16.39
C VAL A 193 -30.84 4.81 17.20
N ALA A 194 -31.50 5.75 16.52
CA ALA A 194 -32.15 6.89 17.15
C ALA A 194 -33.62 7.02 16.72
N ASN A 195 -34.47 7.57 17.58
CA ASN A 195 -35.86 7.89 17.22
C ASN A 195 -35.96 9.24 16.47
N ASN A 196 -37.18 9.62 16.10
CA ASN A 196 -37.48 10.88 15.42
C ASN A 196 -37.19 12.16 16.23
N LEU A 197 -36.99 12.06 17.54
CA LEU A 197 -36.55 13.16 18.41
C LEU A 197 -35.01 13.25 18.52
N GLY A 198 -34.28 12.34 17.86
CA GLY A 198 -32.82 12.26 17.94
C GLY A 198 -32.29 11.59 19.21
N GLN A 199 -33.16 11.01 20.04
CA GLN A 199 -32.73 10.24 21.21
C GLN A 199 -32.11 8.92 20.73
N VAL A 200 -30.90 8.61 21.20
CA VAL A 200 -30.21 7.35 20.89
C VAL A 200 -30.77 6.24 21.78
N LEU A 201 -31.31 5.19 21.16
CA LEU A 201 -31.81 4.00 21.84
C LEU A 201 -30.74 2.91 21.94
N GLU A 202 -29.86 2.85 20.94
CA GLU A 202 -28.84 1.81 20.86
C GLU A 202 -27.59 2.34 20.17
N ARG A 203 -26.43 1.93 20.68
CA ARG A 203 -25.13 2.18 20.07
C ARG A 203 -24.25 0.95 20.25
N LYS A 204 -23.77 0.37 19.15
CA LYS A 204 -22.89 -0.80 19.13
C LYS A 204 -21.61 -0.46 18.39
N GLU A 205 -20.47 -0.75 19.00
CA GLU A 205 -19.16 -0.73 18.35
C GLU A 205 -18.78 -2.16 17.99
N LEU A 206 -18.43 -2.39 16.73
CA LEU A 206 -18.07 -3.71 16.21
C LEU A 206 -16.56 -3.72 15.96
N LEU A 207 -15.89 -4.67 16.61
CA LEU A 207 -14.43 -4.84 16.56
C LEU A 207 -14.00 -5.86 15.49
N GLU A 208 -14.95 -6.55 14.86
CA GLU A 208 -14.72 -7.55 13.82
C GLU A 208 -15.46 -7.19 12.52
N ASN A 209 -14.85 -7.52 11.38
CA ASN A 209 -15.46 -7.35 10.07
C ASN A 209 -16.67 -8.29 9.92
N THR A 210 -17.89 -7.74 9.91
CA THR A 210 -19.13 -8.50 9.72
C THR A 210 -19.89 -8.06 8.47
N THR A 211 -20.49 -9.02 7.77
CA THR A 211 -21.40 -8.78 6.64
C THR A 211 -22.85 -8.62 7.07
N LEU A 212 -23.22 -9.08 8.28
CA LEU A 212 -24.60 -9.06 8.75
C LEU A 212 -24.65 -8.59 10.20
N ILE A 213 -25.48 -7.58 10.47
CA ILE A 213 -25.72 -7.07 11.82
C ILE A 213 -27.20 -7.22 12.12
N LYS A 214 -27.50 -7.83 13.26
CA LYS A 214 -28.86 -8.01 13.75
C LYS A 214 -29.19 -6.96 14.81
N LEU A 215 -30.31 -6.29 14.60
CA LEU A 215 -30.89 -5.35 15.56
C LEU A 215 -32.21 -5.91 16.07
N ASP A 216 -32.31 -6.11 17.37
CA ASP A 216 -33.56 -6.47 18.04
C ASP A 216 -34.37 -5.19 18.29
N VAL A 217 -35.55 -5.13 17.69
CA VAL A 217 -36.49 -4.01 17.79
C VAL A 217 -37.80 -4.41 18.47
N SER A 218 -37.88 -5.61 19.05
CA SER A 218 -39.09 -6.12 19.71
C SER A 218 -39.56 -5.25 20.88
N GLY A 219 -38.64 -4.52 21.52
CA GLY A 219 -38.94 -3.58 22.60
C GLY A 219 -39.22 -2.14 22.16
N TYR A 220 -39.19 -1.85 20.86
CA TYR A 220 -39.33 -0.48 20.35
C TYR A 220 -40.81 -0.13 20.18
N ALA A 221 -41.19 1.11 20.47
CA ALA A 221 -42.53 1.59 20.19
C ALA A 221 -42.77 1.69 18.67
N ALA A 222 -44.02 1.51 18.23
CA ALA A 222 -44.37 1.70 16.83
C ALA A 222 -44.03 3.14 16.37
N GLY A 223 -43.28 3.27 15.28
CA GLY A 223 -42.79 4.57 14.84
C GLY A 223 -41.65 4.54 13.84
N VAL A 224 -41.08 5.71 13.60
CA VAL A 224 -39.95 5.91 12.68
C VAL A 224 -38.65 6.08 13.47
N TYR A 225 -37.65 5.33 13.05
CA TYR A 225 -36.31 5.30 13.59
C TYR A 225 -35.28 5.56 12.47
N PHE A 226 -34.08 5.93 12.88
CA PHE A 226 -32.95 6.15 12.00
C PHE A 226 -31.78 5.28 12.46
N VAL A 227 -31.35 4.40 11.56
CA VAL A 227 -30.19 3.54 11.76
C VAL A 227 -29.01 4.18 11.04
N THR A 228 -27.99 4.55 11.80
CA THR A 228 -26.79 5.23 11.31
C THR A 228 -25.57 4.34 11.51
N LEU A 229 -24.80 4.17 10.43
CA LEU A 229 -23.52 3.48 10.44
C LEU A 229 -22.40 4.49 10.22
N LYS A 230 -21.38 4.42 11.07
CA LYS A 230 -20.16 5.23 10.96
C LYS A 230 -18.95 4.31 10.94
N ALA A 231 -18.07 4.51 9.97
CA ALA A 231 -16.77 3.83 9.87
C ALA A 231 -15.73 4.85 9.39
N GLY A 232 -14.69 5.10 10.20
CA GLY A 232 -13.79 6.24 9.99
C GLY A 232 -14.55 7.56 9.79
N ASN A 233 -14.34 8.18 8.62
CA ASN A 233 -15.01 9.42 8.20
C ASN A 233 -16.33 9.20 7.42
N GLY A 234 -16.67 7.95 7.08
CA GLY A 234 -17.88 7.59 6.35
C GLY A 234 -19.09 7.49 7.26
N ILE A 235 -20.21 8.10 6.88
CA ILE A 235 -21.50 8.00 7.58
C ILE A 235 -22.61 7.66 6.57
N ALA A 236 -23.51 6.75 6.96
CA ALA A 236 -24.80 6.59 6.27
C ALA A 236 -25.93 6.35 7.25
N THR A 237 -27.09 6.89 6.92
CA THR A 237 -28.30 6.77 7.73
C THR A 237 -29.44 6.27 6.86
N LYS A 238 -30.17 5.25 7.32
CA LYS A 238 -31.40 4.79 6.68
C LYS A 238 -32.57 4.81 7.65
N LYS A 239 -33.74 5.11 7.10
CA LYS A 239 -35.01 5.10 7.82
C LYS A 239 -35.45 3.66 8.09
N LEU A 240 -35.79 3.37 9.34
CA LEU A 240 -36.42 2.14 9.78
C LEU A 240 -37.83 2.44 10.29
N VAL A 241 -38.81 1.63 9.89
CA VAL A 241 -40.19 1.70 10.39
C VAL A 241 -40.43 0.49 11.28
N VAL A 242 -40.83 0.71 12.53
CA VAL A 242 -41.21 -0.33 13.48
C VAL A 242 -42.73 -0.31 13.67
N HIS A 243 -43.36 -1.49 13.61
CA HIS A 243 -44.79 -1.71 13.81
C HIS A 243 -45.06 -2.51 15.08
#